data_AF-A0A3L7VA57-F1
#
_entry.id   AF-A0A3L7VA57-F1
#
_cell.length_a   1.000
_cell.length_b   1.000
_cell.length_c   1.000
_cell.angle_alpha   90.00
_cell.angle_beta   90.00
_cell.angle_gamma   90.00
#
_symmetry.space_group_name_H-M   'P 1'
#
loop_
_entity.id
_entity.type
_entity.pdbx_description
1 polymer ?
#
loop_
_entity_poly.entity_id
_entity_poly.type
_entity_poly.pdbx_seq_one_letter_code
_entity_poly.pdbx_strand_id
1 'polypeptide(L)'
;MLSDESSEIMGIANRICFFGGLLWIALGWVGAQASHPFHVCIGQMRHNAESGTWEVSLRMHPRDLELALSDLHKESVARESENFSKVAVDFLEN
;
A
#
# COMPACT_ATOMS: atom_id res chain seq x y z
N MET A 1 -13.64 49.13 29.04
CA MET A 1 -13.92 48.94 27.61
C MET A 1 -12.72 48.30 26.90
N LEU A 2 -12.12 47.27 27.53
CA LEU A 2 -10.90 46.57 27.06
C LEU A 2 -10.97 45.05 27.33
N SER A 3 -12.06 44.55 27.91
CA SER A 3 -12.22 43.12 28.24
C SER A 3 -13.02 42.33 27.21
N ASP A 4 -13.51 42.98 26.15
CA ASP A 4 -14.38 42.36 25.15
C ASP A 4 -13.54 41.86 23.95
N GLU A 5 -12.58 42.66 23.48
CA GLU A 5 -11.69 42.33 22.35
C GLU A 5 -10.76 41.14 22.63
N SER A 6 -10.39 40.87 23.89
CA SER A 6 -9.49 39.77 24.23
C SER A 6 -10.14 38.39 24.06
N SER A 7 -11.48 38.32 24.17
CA SER A 7 -12.24 37.08 24.01
C SER A 7 -12.42 36.69 22.53
N GLU A 8 -12.57 37.68 21.64
CA GLU A 8 -12.69 37.47 20.20
C GLU A 8 -11.36 37.03 19.57
N ILE A 9 -10.25 37.65 19.98
CA ILE A 9 -8.90 37.31 19.49
C ILE A 9 -8.54 35.87 19.88
N MET A 10 -8.94 35.42 21.07
CA MET A 10 -8.71 34.06 21.55
C MET A 10 -9.53 33.02 20.74
N GLY A 11 -10.74 33.39 20.30
CA GLY A 11 -11.58 32.57 19.42
C GLY A 11 -11.03 32.44 17.99
N ILE A 12 -10.45 33.51 17.44
CA ILE A 12 -9.83 33.51 16.11
C ILE A 12 -8.54 32.68 16.11
N ALA A 13 -7.70 32.80 17.14
CA ALA A 13 -6.47 32.03 17.27
C ALA A 13 -6.74 30.51 17.34
N ASN A 14 -7.78 30.11 18.07
CA ASN A 14 -8.17 28.71 18.18
C ASN A 14 -8.69 28.14 16.84
N ARG A 15 -9.39 28.95 16.03
CA ARG A 15 -9.88 28.56 14.70
C ARG A 15 -8.74 28.42 13.69
N ILE A 16 -7.75 29.30 13.71
CA ILE A 16 -6.57 29.23 12.81
C ILE A 16 -5.74 27.98 13.10
N CYS A 17 -5.52 27.64 14.38
CA CYS A 17 -4.82 26.41 14.75
C CYS A 17 -5.58 25.14 14.30
N PHE A 18 -6.91 25.13 14.40
CA PHE A 18 -7.74 24.00 13.97
C PHE A 18 -7.70 23.77 12.45
N PHE A 19 -7.85 24.83 11.65
CA PHE A 19 -7.83 24.72 10.18
C PHE A 19 -6.42 24.48 9.63
N GLY A 20 -5.39 25.06 10.27
CA GLY A 20 -3.99 24.79 9.92
C GLY A 20 -3.60 23.34 10.17
N GLY A 21 -3.98 22.77 11.31
CA GLY A 21 -3.67 21.37 11.64
C GLY A 21 -4.32 20.35 10.70
N LEU A 22 -5.57 20.59 10.29
CA LEU A 22 -6.28 19.71 9.34
C LEU A 22 -5.64 19.68 7.95
N LEU A 23 -5.12 20.82 7.48
CA LEU A 23 -4.42 20.91 6.19
C LEU A 23 -3.11 20.11 6.19
N TRP A 24 -2.38 20.11 7.31
CA TRP A 24 -1.15 19.31 7.46
C TRP A 24 -1.43 17.80 7.52
N ILE A 25 -2.54 17.37 8.13
CA ILE A 25 -2.92 15.95 8.17
C ILE A 25 -3.30 15.45 6.77
N ALA A 26 -4.04 16.25 5.98
CA ALA A 26 -4.41 15.89 4.62
C ALA A 26 -3.20 15.80 3.68
N LEU A 27 -2.22 16.70 3.84
CA LEU A 27 -0.97 16.68 3.06
C LEU A 27 -0.01 15.56 3.46
N GLY A 28 -0.03 15.13 4.73
CA GLY A 28 0.81 14.02 5.22
C GLY A 28 0.41 12.64 4.69
N TRP A 29 -0.83 12.46 4.24
CA TRP A 29 -1.34 11.15 3.80
C TRP A 29 -0.95 10.78 2.35
N VAL A 30 -0.46 11.74 1.57
CA VAL A 30 -0.17 11.53 0.13
C VAL A 30 1.10 10.67 -0.11
N GLY A 31 1.88 10.37 0.92
CA GLY A 31 3.22 9.77 0.79
C GLY A 31 3.36 8.30 1.19
N ALA A 32 2.29 7.58 1.52
CA ALA A 32 2.39 6.17 1.89
C ALA A 32 2.58 5.28 0.64
N GLN A 33 3.73 5.41 -0.01
CA GLN A 33 4.17 4.47 -1.02
C GLN A 33 4.46 3.15 -0.28
N ALA A 34 3.66 2.12 -0.55
CA ALA A 34 3.89 0.79 -0.01
C ALA A 34 5.24 0.28 -0.53
N SER A 35 6.29 0.41 0.29
CA SER A 35 7.60 -0.16 0.02
C SER A 35 7.48 -1.67 0.21
N HIS A 36 7.18 -2.40 -0.87
CA HIS A 36 7.27 -3.84 -0.86
C HIS A 36 8.72 -4.26 -1.18
N PRO A 37 9.30 -5.22 -0.45
CA PRO A 37 10.71 -5.64 -0.64
C PRO A 37 10.94 -6.40 -1.96
N PHE A 38 9.87 -6.65 -2.73
CA PHE A 38 9.90 -7.44 -3.95
C PHE A 38 9.99 -6.56 -5.20
N HIS A 39 10.69 -7.01 -6.24
CA HIS A 39 10.71 -6.35 -7.55
C HIS A 39 9.51 -6.85 -8.36
N VAL A 40 8.38 -6.16 -8.23
CA VAL A 40 7.17 -6.41 -9.00
C VAL A 40 7.04 -5.34 -10.09
N CYS A 41 6.90 -5.77 -11.33
CA CYS A 41 6.53 -4.90 -12.44
C CYS A 41 5.12 -5.27 -12.91
N ILE A 42 4.21 -4.29 -12.95
CA ILE A 42 2.91 -4.48 -13.62
C ILE A 42 3.20 -4.58 -15.11
N GLY A 43 2.96 -5.76 -15.69
CA GLY A 43 3.19 -6.01 -17.11
C GLY A 43 2.09 -5.39 -17.95
N GLN A 44 0.83 -5.70 -17.62
CA GLN A 44 -0.36 -5.25 -18.34
C GLN A 44 -1.59 -5.26 -17.42
N MET A 45 -2.54 -4.35 -17.64
CA MET A 45 -3.82 -4.30 -16.93
C MET A 45 -4.94 -4.11 -17.94
N ARG A 46 -6.01 -4.91 -17.83
CA ARG A 46 -7.17 -4.87 -18.71
C ARG A 46 -8.45 -4.83 -17.89
N HIS A 47 -9.38 -3.97 -18.27
CA HIS A 47 -10.74 -4.00 -17.72
C HIS A 47 -11.57 -5.04 -18.47
N ASN A 48 -12.21 -5.94 -17.73
CA ASN A 48 -13.21 -6.86 -18.25
C ASN A 48 -14.59 -6.27 -17.97
N ALA A 49 -15.24 -5.77 -19.03
CA ALA A 49 -16.53 -5.09 -18.92
C ALA A 49 -17.70 -6.06 -18.64
N GLU A 50 -17.54 -7.35 -18.93
CA GLU A 50 -18.57 -8.36 -18.71
C GLU A 50 -18.64 -8.76 -17.23
N SER A 51 -17.50 -8.98 -16.58
CA SER A 51 -17.40 -9.26 -15.15
C SER A 51 -17.33 -8.01 -14.28
N GLY A 52 -17.06 -6.83 -14.86
CA GLY A 52 -16.81 -5.60 -14.12
C GLY A 52 -15.52 -5.63 -13.29
N THR A 53 -14.56 -6.48 -13.65
CA THR A 53 -13.31 -6.68 -12.90
C THR A 53 -12.10 -6.19 -13.68
N TRP A 54 -11.02 -5.88 -12.96
CA TRP A 54 -9.73 -5.61 -13.56
C TRP A 54 -8.86 -6.85 -13.52
N GLU A 55 -8.32 -7.22 -14.68
CA GLU A 55 -7.36 -8.29 -14.84
C GLU A 55 -5.97 -7.66 -14.90
N VAL A 56 -5.06 -8.09 -14.01
CA VAL A 56 -3.71 -7.55 -13.90
C VAL A 56 -2.70 -8.66 -14.13
N SER A 57 -1.81 -8.48 -15.10
CA SER A 57 -0.64 -9.34 -15.30
C SER A 57 0.55 -8.72 -14.58
N LEU A 58 1.07 -9.44 -13.59
CA LEU A 58 2.25 -9.05 -12.82
C LEU A 58 3.45 -9.88 -13.29
N ARG A 59 4.59 -9.21 -13.46
CA ARG A 59 5.89 -9.84 -13.63
C ARG A 59 6.68 -9.68 -12.35
N MET A 60 7.19 -10.78 -11.82
CA MET A 60 8.04 -10.79 -10.65
C MET A 60 9.37 -11.46 -10.98
N HIS A 61 10.43 -11.00 -10.32
CA HIS A 61 11.71 -11.67 -10.43
C HIS A 61 11.63 -13.07 -9.77
N PRO A 62 12.15 -14.14 -10.41
CA PRO A 62 12.03 -15.50 -9.86
C PRO A 62 12.57 -15.65 -8.43
N ARG A 63 13.67 -14.95 -8.10
CA ARG A 63 14.23 -14.92 -6.75
C ARG A 63 13.26 -14.33 -5.72
N ASP A 64 12.46 -13.35 -6.11
CA ASP A 64 11.51 -12.72 -5.18
C ASP A 64 10.34 -13.65 -4.89
N LEU A 65 9.94 -14.47 -5.87
CA LEU A 65 8.97 -15.54 -5.67
C LEU A 65 9.52 -16.63 -4.74
N GLU A 66 10.77 -17.08 -4.93
CA GLU A 66 11.43 -18.04 -4.03
C GLU A 66 11.51 -17.52 -2.59
N LEU A 67 11.85 -16.25 -2.41
CA LEU A 67 11.89 -15.60 -1.09
C LEU A 67 10.50 -15.51 -0.47
N ALA A 68 9.49 -15.10 -1.22
CA ALA A 68 8.11 -15.00 -0.74
C ALA A 68 7.56 -16.38 -0.32
N LEU A 69 7.78 -17.41 -1.14
CA LEU A 69 7.38 -18.77 -0.84
C LEU A 69 8.14 -19.34 0.36
N SER A 70 9.44 -19.09 0.43
CA SER A 70 10.26 -19.55 1.56
C SER A 70 9.83 -18.90 2.87
N ASP A 71 9.49 -17.60 2.85
CA ASP A 71 9.03 -16.90 4.04
C ASP A 71 7.62 -17.33 4.46
N LEU A 72 6.73 -17.63 3.51
CA LEU A 72 5.40 -18.14 3.80
C LEU A 72 5.44 -19.55 4.43
N HIS A 73 6.24 -20.46 3.86
CA HIS A 73 6.31 -21.85 4.29
C HIS A 73 7.34 -22.11 5.40
N LYS A 74 8.15 -21.10 5.76
CA LYS A 74 9.23 -21.19 6.76
C LYS A 74 10.27 -22.27 6.44
N GLU A 75 10.38 -22.64 5.17
CA GLU A 75 11.32 -23.63 4.63
C GLU A 75 11.99 -23.06 3.38
N SER A 76 13.17 -23.56 3.01
CA SER A 76 13.84 -23.10 1.80
C SER A 76 13.16 -23.69 0.56
N VAL A 77 12.45 -22.85 -0.19
CA VAL A 77 11.77 -23.22 -1.43
C VAL A 77 12.56 -22.67 -2.62
N ALA A 78 13.41 -23.51 -3.21
CA ALA A 78 14.17 -23.19 -4.41
C ALA A 78 13.44 -23.65 -5.66
N ARG A 79 13.61 -22.94 -6.79
CA ARG A 79 13.00 -23.32 -8.07
C ARG A 79 13.41 -24.71 -8.55
N GLU A 80 14.62 -25.16 -8.21
CA GLU A 80 15.11 -26.48 -8.59
C GLU A 80 14.49 -27.61 -7.75
N SER A 81 13.71 -27.29 -6.71
CA SER A 81 13.05 -28.30 -5.88
C SER A 81 11.84 -28.92 -6.61
N GLU A 82 11.66 -30.23 -6.44
CA GLU A 82 10.52 -30.96 -7.01
C GLU A 82 9.16 -30.41 -6.54
N ASN A 83 9.13 -29.80 -5.35
CA ASN A 83 7.93 -29.27 -4.72
C ASN A 83 7.60 -27.82 -5.13
N PHE A 84 8.50 -27.13 -5.84
CA PHE A 84 8.33 -25.71 -6.17
C PHE A 84 7.04 -25.43 -6.92
N SER A 85 6.73 -26.22 -7.96
CA SER A 85 5.55 -25.99 -8.79
C SER A 85 4.24 -26.16 -8.02
N LYS A 86 4.19 -27.10 -7.07
CA LYS A 86 2.99 -27.34 -6.27
C LYS A 86 2.76 -26.19 -5.29
N VAL A 87 3.81 -25.80 -4.58
CA VAL A 87 3.79 -24.68 -3.63
C VAL A 87 3.47 -23.35 -4.31
N ALA A 88 4.02 -23.11 -5.50
CA ALA A 88 3.76 -21.89 -6.26
C ALA A 88 2.31 -21.79 -6.76
N VAL A 89 1.70 -22.91 -7.18
CA VAL A 89 0.28 -22.94 -7.60
C VAL A 89 -0.63 -22.73 -6.39
N ASP A 90 -0.37 -23.44 -5.28
CA ASP A 90 -1.13 -23.27 -4.04
C ASP A 90 -1.10 -21.80 -3.55
N PHE A 91 0.02 -21.09 -3.73
CA PHE A 91 0.13 -19.66 -3.41
C PHE A 91 -0.67 -18.73 -4.33
N LEU A 92 -0.82 -19.08 -5.61
CA LEU A 92 -1.54 -18.24 -6.57
C LEU A 92 -3.06 -18.45 -6.56
N GLU A 93 -3.52 -19.60 -6.05
CA GLU A 93 -4.94 -19.96 -5.99
C GLU A 93 -5.62 -19.56 -4.67
N ASN A 94 -4.85 -19.17 -3.64
CA ASN A 94 -5.34 -18.69 -2.34
C ASN A 94 -5.22 -17.16 -2.20
#